data_AF-C3ZPU4-F1
#
_entry.id   AF-C3ZPU4-F1
#
_cell.length_a   1.000
_cell.length_b   1.000
_cell.length_c   1.000
_cell.angle_alpha   90.00
_cell.angle_beta   90.00
_cell.angle_gamma   90.00
#
_symmetry.space_group_name_H-M   'P 1'
#
loop_
_entity.id
_entity.type
_entity.pdbx_description
1 polymer ?
#
loop_
_entity_poly.entity_id
_entity_poly.type
_entity_poly.pdbx_seq_one_letter_code
_entity_poly.pdbx_strand_id
1 'polypeptide(L)'
;MRADMVFITDGSASIGTFNFEEIKKFMRQLVDGLTVSLTSFRVGAMQFAYSNREEFGLEDNYNNAGVDAAICAIPYMDGPGTYTGEAIMFAKDYMFGKVTTFY
;
A
#
# COMPACT_ATOMS: atom_id res chain seq x y z
N MET A 1 -9.90 17.78 -3.51
CA MET A 1 -8.53 17.68 -2.97
C MET A 1 -7.82 16.61 -3.78
N ARG A 2 -6.54 16.81 -4.12
CA ARG A 2 -5.73 15.80 -4.82
C ARG A 2 -4.60 15.40 -3.90
N ALA A 3 -4.41 14.11 -3.69
CA ALA A 3 -3.38 13.57 -2.80
C ALA A 3 -3.00 12.15 -3.22
N ASP A 4 -1.74 11.82 -3.02
CA ASP A 4 -1.22 10.48 -3.20
C ASP A 4 -0.99 9.85 -1.83
N MET A 5 -1.49 8.63 -1.64
CA MET A 5 -1.38 7.90 -0.38
C MET A 5 -0.79 6.52 -0.64
N VAL A 6 0.24 6.15 0.12
CA VAL A 6 0.84 4.81 0.07
C VAL A 6 0.74 4.18 1.45
N PHE A 7 0.14 2.99 1.53
CA PHE A 7 0.21 2.16 2.73
C PHE A 7 1.58 1.47 2.79
N ILE A 8 2.31 1.68 3.89
CA ILE A 8 3.58 0.99 4.18
C ILE A 8 3.29 -0.04 5.27
N THR A 9 3.05 -1.28 4.87
CA THR A 9 2.50 -2.31 5.75
C THR A 9 3.59 -3.27 6.24
N ASP A 10 3.66 -3.47 7.55
CA ASP A 10 4.54 -4.49 8.13
C ASP A 10 4.02 -5.90 7.76
N GLY A 11 4.82 -6.65 7.01
CA GLY A 11 4.58 -8.02 6.58
C GLY A 11 5.47 -9.03 7.31
N SER A 12 6.07 -8.62 8.43
CA SER A 12 6.95 -9.48 9.22
C SER A 12 6.19 -10.60 9.93
N ALA A 13 6.86 -11.73 10.15
CA ALA A 13 6.34 -12.94 10.79
C ALA A 13 5.72 -12.66 12.18
N SER A 14 6.20 -11.64 12.90
CA SER A 14 5.65 -11.23 14.19
C SER A 14 4.22 -10.67 14.13
N ILE A 15 3.74 -10.25 12.96
CA ILE A 15 2.36 -9.80 12.76
C ILE A 15 1.43 -11.02 12.81
N GLY A 16 1.74 -12.06 12.03
CA GLY A 16 0.92 -13.25 11.89
C GLY A 16 -0.34 -13.04 11.04
N THR A 17 -0.83 -14.12 10.42
CA THR A 17 -1.92 -14.09 9.43
C THR A 17 -3.19 -13.40 9.92
N PHE A 18 -3.60 -13.66 11.18
CA PHE A 18 -4.81 -13.07 11.73
C PHE A 18 -4.73 -11.54 11.80
N ASN A 19 -3.64 -11.00 12.37
CA ASN A 19 -3.49 -9.56 12.49
C ASN A 19 -3.27 -8.90 11.13
N PHE A 20 -2.63 -9.60 10.19
CA PHE A 20 -2.46 -9.10 8.83
C PHE A 20 -3.81 -8.91 8.11
N GLU A 21 -4.76 -9.83 8.30
CA GLU A 21 -6.13 -9.65 7.80
C GLU A 21 -6.87 -8.50 8.49
N GLU A 22 -6.63 -8.25 9.78
CA GLU A 22 -7.15 -7.04 10.46
C GLU A 22 -6.54 -5.74 9.90
N ILE A 23 -5.25 -5.74 9.57
CA ILE A 23 -4.61 -4.60 8.90
C ILE A 23 -5.25 -4.37 7.52
N LYS A 24 -5.48 -5.42 6.73
CA LYS A 24 -6.18 -5.31 5.44
C LYS A 24 -7.59 -4.74 5.61
N LYS A 25 -8.35 -5.17 6.62
CA LYS A 25 -9.67 -4.59 6.95
C LYS A 25 -9.57 -3.10 7.27
N PHE A 26 -8.60 -2.70 8.09
CA PHE A 26 -8.37 -1.30 8.42
C PHE A 26 -8.03 -0.45 7.19
N MET A 27 -7.13 -0.93 6.33
CA MET A 27 -6.77 -0.26 5.07
C MET A 27 -8.00 -0.01 4.19
N ARG A 28 -8.88 -1.00 4.05
CA ARG A 28 -10.13 -0.91 3.28
C ARG A 28 -11.10 0.10 3.87
N GLN A 29 -11.32 0.06 5.20
CA GLN A 29 -12.17 1.03 5.89
C GLN A 29 -11.69 2.47 5.71
N LEU A 30 -10.37 2.69 5.66
CA LEU A 30 -9.81 4.01 5.37
C LEU A 30 -10.11 4.42 3.93
N VAL A 31 -9.89 3.53 2.96
CA VAL A 31 -10.18 3.78 1.54
C VAL A 31 -11.65 4.09 1.29
N ASP A 32 -12.59 3.48 2.02
CA ASP A 32 -14.02 3.79 1.93
C ASP A 32 -14.34 5.26 2.26
N GLY A 33 -13.53 5.90 3.10
CA GLY A 33 -13.65 7.33 3.42
C GLY A 33 -13.03 8.27 2.38
N LEU A 34 -12.35 7.75 1.36
CA LEU A 34 -11.67 8.52 0.32
C LEU A 34 -12.50 8.57 -0.97
N THR A 35 -12.31 9.61 -1.77
CA THR A 35 -12.75 9.61 -3.18
C THR A 35 -11.56 9.27 -4.06
N VAL A 36 -11.44 8.01 -4.46
CA VAL A 36 -10.34 7.53 -5.32
C VAL A 36 -10.67 7.79 -6.78
N SER A 37 -9.79 8.51 -7.47
CA SER A 37 -9.90 8.76 -8.92
C SER A 37 -8.59 9.31 -9.49
N LEU A 38 -8.48 9.37 -10.81
CA LEU A 38 -7.38 10.03 -11.53
C LEU A 38 -7.15 11.49 -11.09
N THR A 39 -8.21 12.18 -10.64
CA THR A 39 -8.19 13.62 -10.33
C THR A 39 -8.32 13.93 -8.83
N SER A 40 -8.40 12.91 -7.97
CA SER A 40 -8.61 13.04 -6.53
C SER A 40 -7.55 12.25 -5.76
N PHE A 41 -7.92 11.27 -4.93
CA PHE A 41 -6.96 10.41 -4.26
C PHE A 41 -6.46 9.31 -5.19
N ARG A 42 -5.15 9.09 -5.18
CA ARG A 42 -4.52 7.88 -5.70
C ARG A 42 -3.94 7.09 -4.54
N VAL A 43 -4.12 5.78 -4.57
CA VAL A 43 -3.74 4.90 -3.46
C VAL A 43 -2.83 3.80 -3.98
N GLY A 44 -1.70 3.60 -3.31
CA GLY A 44 -0.79 2.48 -3.50
C GLY A 44 -0.57 1.72 -2.19
N ALA A 45 0.02 0.53 -2.28
CA ALA A 45 0.39 -0.25 -1.10
C ALA A 45 1.70 -1.02 -1.32
N MET A 46 2.47 -1.14 -0.25
CA MET A 46 3.65 -1.98 -0.19
C MET A 46 3.71 -2.75 1.13
N GLN A 47 4.37 -3.90 1.11
CA GLN A 47 4.76 -4.64 2.30
C GLN A 47 6.26 -4.51 2.56
N PHE A 48 6.65 -4.60 3.84
CA PHE A 48 8.04 -4.72 4.23
C PHE A 48 8.25 -5.74 5.36
N ALA A 49 9.39 -6.42 5.34
CA ALA A 49 9.93 -7.22 6.44
C ALA A 49 11.47 -7.10 6.40
N TYR A 50 12.18 -8.17 6.00
CA TYR A 50 13.60 -8.12 5.58
C TYR A 50 13.81 -7.56 4.17
N SER A 51 12.73 -7.42 3.39
CA SER A 51 12.72 -6.88 2.03
C SER A 51 11.46 -6.06 1.79
N ASN A 52 11.49 -5.19 0.79
CA ASN A 52 10.34 -4.40 0.34
C ASN A 52 9.64 -5.06 -0.84
N ARG A 53 8.30 -5.02 -0.87
CA ARG A 53 7.48 -5.51 -2.00
C ARG A 53 6.37 -4.52 -2.31
N GLU A 54 6.36 -4.02 -3.53
CA GLU A 54 5.20 -3.32 -4.10
C GLU A 54 4.05 -4.33 -4.27
N GLU A 55 2.88 -4.01 -3.72
CA GLU A 55 1.67 -4.80 -3.94
C GLU A 55 0.84 -4.21 -5.08
N PHE A 56 0.73 -2.88 -5.11
CA PHE A 56 0.23 -2.09 -6.25
C PHE A 56 0.65 -0.62 -6.12
N GLY A 57 0.87 0.02 -7.26
CA GLY A 57 1.28 1.41 -7.38
C GLY A 57 0.11 2.41 -7.39
N LEU A 58 0.45 3.69 -7.33
CA LEU A 58 -0.50 4.82 -7.34
C LEU A 58 -1.30 4.95 -8.65
N GLU A 59 -0.88 4.27 -9.71
CA GLU A 59 -1.48 4.35 -11.06
C GLU A 59 -2.15 3.03 -11.48
N ASP A 60 -2.27 2.06 -10.57
CA ASP A 60 -2.85 0.75 -10.89
C ASP A 60 -4.38 0.72 -10.70
N ASN A 61 -4.92 1.63 -9.88
CA ASN A 61 -6.34 1.67 -9.54
C ASN A 61 -6.89 3.10 -9.54
N TYR A 62 -8.05 3.31 -10.15
CA TYR A 62 -8.66 4.63 -10.35
C TYR A 62 -10.07 4.77 -9.76
N ASN A 63 -10.47 3.84 -8.89
CA ASN A 63 -11.71 3.89 -8.15
C ASN A 63 -11.58 3.09 -6.85
N ASN A 64 -12.49 3.34 -5.89
CA ASN A 64 -12.46 2.69 -4.59
C ASN A 64 -12.55 1.16 -4.68
N ALA A 65 -13.38 0.63 -5.58
CA ALA A 65 -13.58 -0.82 -5.73
C ALA A 65 -12.32 -1.55 -6.21
N GLY A 66 -11.55 -0.94 -7.13
CA GLY A 66 -10.27 -1.46 -7.58
C GLY A 66 -9.25 -1.51 -6.46
N VAL A 67 -9.14 -0.42 -5.69
CA VAL A 67 -8.24 -0.37 -4.52
C VAL A 67 -8.66 -1.38 -3.45
N ASP A 68 -9.97 -1.51 -3.15
CA ASP A 68 -10.49 -2.50 -2.20
C ASP A 68 -10.13 -3.93 -2.60
N ALA A 69 -10.34 -4.27 -3.87
CA ALA A 69 -9.99 -5.58 -4.43
C ALA A 69 -8.48 -5.83 -4.38
N ALA A 70 -7.67 -4.83 -4.72
CA ALA A 70 -6.22 -4.92 -4.68
C ALA A 70 -5.72 -5.15 -3.25
N ILE A 71 -6.24 -4.43 -2.25
CA ILE A 71 -5.94 -4.65 -0.83
C ILE A 71 -6.34 -6.06 -0.41
N CYS A 72 -7.53 -6.52 -0.78
CA CYS A 72 -8.02 -7.86 -0.46
C CYS A 72 -7.11 -8.96 -1.01
N ALA A 73 -6.54 -8.76 -2.20
CA ALA A 73 -5.66 -9.71 -2.88
C ALA A 73 -4.23 -9.77 -2.32
N ILE A 74 -3.83 -8.83 -1.45
CA ILE A 74 -2.47 -8.78 -0.89
C ILE A 74 -2.16 -10.09 -0.13
N PRO A 75 -1.14 -10.86 -0.56
CA PRO A 75 -0.68 -12.04 0.17
C PRO A 75 0.22 -11.63 1.34
N TYR A 76 -0.01 -12.17 2.53
CA TYR A 76 0.86 -11.93 3.68
C TYR A 76 2.30 -12.38 3.39
N MET A 77 3.29 -11.51 3.63
CA MET A 77 4.69 -11.80 3.33
C MET A 77 5.32 -12.84 4.28
N ASP A 78 4.93 -12.85 5.56
CA ASP A 78 5.46 -13.73 6.61
C ASP A 78 7.01 -13.76 6.68
N GLY A 79 7.64 -12.60 6.48
CA GLY A 79 9.10 -12.49 6.39
C GLY A 79 9.78 -12.28 7.75
N PRO A 80 11.03 -12.71 7.96
CA PRO A 80 11.78 -12.33 9.16
C PRO A 80 12.09 -10.82 9.19
N GLY A 81 12.23 -10.25 10.39
CA GLY A 81 12.72 -8.88 10.59
C GLY A 81 11.74 -7.79 10.19
N THR A 82 12.05 -6.55 10.59
CA THR A 82 11.17 -5.37 10.42
C THR A 82 12.03 -4.17 10.02
N TYR A 83 12.40 -4.06 8.74
CA TYR A 83 13.33 -3.04 8.25
C TYR A 83 12.64 -1.73 7.89
N THR A 84 12.00 -1.10 8.89
CA THR A 84 11.16 0.10 8.71
C THR A 84 11.90 1.27 8.06
N GLY A 85 13.17 1.49 8.40
CA GLY A 85 13.96 2.57 7.80
C GLY A 85 14.16 2.40 6.29
N GLU A 86 14.41 1.16 5.86
CA GLU A 86 14.52 0.83 4.43
C GLU A 86 13.16 0.96 3.73
N ALA A 87 12.07 0.55 4.38
CA ALA A 87 10.72 0.67 3.85
C ALA A 87 10.30 2.12 3.58
N ILE A 88 10.64 3.05 4.48
CA ILE A 88 10.38 4.48 4.29
C ILE A 88 11.16 5.03 3.09
N MET A 89 12.42 4.62 2.94
CA MET A 89 13.24 5.03 1.80
C MET A 89 12.70 4.47 0.48
N PHE A 90 12.29 3.19 0.46
CA PHE A 90 11.65 2.58 -0.69
C PHE A 90 10.34 3.28 -1.07
N ALA A 91 9.49 3.62 -0.09
CA ALA A 91 8.28 4.38 -0.36
C ALA A 91 8.60 5.73 -1.02
N LYS A 92 9.54 6.49 -0.44
CA LYS A 92 9.94 7.81 -0.93
C LYS A 92 10.54 7.75 -2.34
N ASP A 93 11.52 6.88 -2.56
CA ASP A 93 12.32 6.87 -3.79
C ASP A 93 11.67 6.07 -4.93
N TYR A 94 10.92 5.01 -4.61
CA TYR A 94 10.34 4.10 -5.61
C TYR A 94 8.83 4.27 -5.74
N MET A 95 8.04 4.16 -4.65
CA MET A 95 6.57 4.20 -4.74
C MET A 95 6.07 5.57 -5.23
N PHE A 96 6.63 6.66 -4.69
CA PHE A 96 6.32 8.02 -5.14
C PHE A 96 7.15 8.46 -6.36
N GLY A 97 8.34 7.87 -6.58
CA GLY A 97 9.21 8.19 -7.71
C GLY A 97 8.72 7.65 -9.07
N LYS A 98 7.88 6.61 -9.06
CA LYS A 98 7.28 6.02 -10.27
C LYS A 98 6.19 6.86 -10.94
N VAL A 99 5.62 7.84 -10.23
CA VAL A 99 4.50 8.65 -10.74
C VAL A 99 4.93 9.37 -12.02
N THR A 100 4.39 8.97 -13.17
CA THR A 100 4.80 9.53 -14.45
C THR A 100 4.10 10.87 -14.62
N THR A 101 4.84 11.97 -14.46
CA THR A 101 4.31 13.31 -14.70
C THR A 101 4.25 13.53 -16.21
N PHE A 102 3.08 13.33 -16.82
CA PHE A 102 2.80 13.87 -18.14
C PHE A 102 2.42 15.35 -17.98
N TYR A 103 3.30 16.23 -18.46
CA TYR A 103 2.99 17.64 -18.72
C TYR A 103 2.16 17.77 -19.99
#